data_AF-A0A1A6Y0W8-F1
#
_entry.id   AF-A0A1A6Y0W8-F1
#
_cell.length_a   1.000
_cell.length_b   1.000
_cell.length_c   1.000
_cell.angle_alpha   90.00
_cell.angle_beta   90.00
_cell.angle_gamma   90.00
#
_symmetry.space_group_name_H-M   'P 1'
#
loop_
_entity.id
_entity.type
_entity.pdbx_description
1 polymer ?
#
loop_
_entity_poly.entity_id
_entity_poly.type
_entity_poly.pdbx_seq_one_letter_code
_entity_poly.pdbx_strand_id
1 'polypeptide(L)'
;MIDPFIAFVLLAAIVAVSIGSAKLVSWCLDRRDRAAVRRAKEAALIAQARAELAATGWTPDHETLYQAEIAATKRGDLLAAANYAEQREAADVR
;
A
#
# COMPACT_ATOMS: atom_id res chain seq x y z
N MET A 1 57.89 10.95 1.73
CA MET A 1 57.12 12.18 1.43
C MET A 1 56.10 11.81 0.38
N ILE A 2 54.81 12.00 0.66
CA ILE A 2 53.77 11.77 -0.37
C ILE A 2 53.87 12.90 -1.38
N ASP A 3 53.88 12.57 -2.66
CA ASP A 3 53.91 13.57 -3.73
C ASP A 3 52.66 14.47 -3.63
N PRO A 4 52.81 15.81 -3.65
CA PRO A 4 51.68 16.75 -3.56
C PRO A 4 50.58 16.48 -4.58
N PHE A 5 50.93 15.98 -5.77
CA PHE A 5 49.99 15.60 -6.82
C PHE A 5 49.14 14.40 -6.40
N ILE A 6 49.75 13.39 -5.78
CA ILE A 6 49.05 12.20 -5.27
C ILE A 6 48.06 12.59 -4.17
N ALA A 7 48.47 13.48 -3.26
CA ALA A 7 47.58 13.99 -2.21
C ALA A 7 46.37 14.74 -2.80
N PHE A 8 46.58 15.56 -3.83
CA PHE A 8 45.51 16.30 -4.50
C PHE A 8 44.51 15.38 -5.20
N VAL A 9 45.01 14.37 -5.92
CA VAL A 9 44.15 13.36 -6.59
C VAL A 9 43.34 12.58 -5.57
N LEU A 10 43.94 12.19 -4.44
CA LEU A 10 43.24 11.47 -3.39
C LEU A 10 42.11 12.31 -2.78
N LEU A 11 42.37 13.58 -2.49
CA LEU A 11 41.35 14.50 -1.99
C LEU A 11 40.22 14.70 -2.99
N ALA A 12 40.54 14.90 -4.27
CA ALA A 12 39.54 15.02 -5.32
C ALA A 12 38.66 13.76 -5.45
N ALA A 13 39.26 12.58 -5.36
CA ALA A 13 38.54 11.31 -5.39
C ALA A 13 37.61 11.15 -4.17
N ILE A 14 38.08 11.50 -2.98
CA ILE A 14 37.27 11.47 -1.75
C ILE A 14 36.06 12.41 -1.88
N VAL A 15 36.28 13.64 -2.36
CA VAL A 15 35.20 14.61 -2.56
C VAL A 15 34.20 14.09 -3.59
N ALA A 16 34.66 13.54 -4.72
CA ALA A 16 33.79 12.99 -5.75
C ALA A 16 32.93 11.82 -5.23
N VAL A 17 33.54 10.89 -4.49
CA VAL A 17 32.83 9.75 -3.88
C VAL A 17 31.83 10.23 -2.82
N SER A 18 32.20 11.22 -1.99
CA SER A 18 31.32 11.79 -0.97
C SER A 18 30.11 12.50 -1.57
N ILE A 19 30.29 13.25 -2.66
CA ILE A 19 29.17 13.91 -3.34
C ILE A 19 28.27 12.86 -4.01
N GLY A 20 28.86 11.85 -4.65
CA GLY A 20 28.13 10.75 -5.27
C GLY A 20 27.29 9.97 -4.27
N SER A 21 27.86 9.60 -3.12
CA SER A 21 27.16 8.88 -2.06
C SER A 21 26.03 9.72 -1.45
N ALA A 22 26.25 11.02 -1.22
CA ALA A 22 25.20 11.93 -0.75
C ALA A 22 24.02 12.01 -1.72
N LYS A 23 24.27 12.10 -3.03
CA LYS A 23 23.20 12.11 -4.05
C LYS A 23 22.45 10.78 -4.13
N LEU A 24 23.16 9.66 -4.00
CA LEU A 24 22.54 8.32 -3.98
C LEU A 24 21.64 8.12 -2.76
N VAL A 25 22.09 8.53 -1.57
CA VAL A 25 21.29 8.46 -0.34
C VAL A 25 20.08 9.40 -0.44
N SER A 26 20.28 10.63 -0.91
CA SER A 26 19.20 11.60 -1.14
C SER A 26 18.14 11.03 -2.10
N TRP A 27 18.57 10.42 -3.21
CA TRP A 27 17.66 9.76 -4.16
C TRP A 27 16.94 8.56 -3.55
N CYS A 28 17.64 7.74 -2.76
CA CYS A 28 17.05 6.57 -2.11
C CYS A 28 15.97 6.98 -1.09
N LEU A 29 16.25 8.02 -0.29
CA LEU A 29 15.31 8.59 0.68
C LEU A 29 14.10 9.21 -0.01
N ASP A 30 14.32 10.10 -0.97
CA ASP A 30 13.26 10.78 -1.74
C ASP A 30 12.36 9.77 -2.48
N ARG A 31 12.95 8.67 -3.00
CA ARG A 31 12.16 7.60 -3.62
C ARG A 31 11.32 6.82 -2.61
N ARG A 32 11.87 6.48 -1.44
CA ARG A 32 11.12 5.80 -0.36
C ARG A 32 10.02 6.68 0.19
N ASP A 33 10.29 7.96 0.37
CA ASP A 33 9.35 8.93 0.93
C ASP A 33 8.18 9.15 -0.02
N ARG A 34 8.42 9.27 -1.34
CA ARG A 34 7.34 9.29 -2.33
C ARG A 34 6.47 8.04 -2.32
N ALA A 35 7.04 6.85 -2.08
CA ALA A 35 6.27 5.62 -1.96
C ALA A 35 5.46 5.58 -0.66
N ALA A 36 6.04 6.03 0.45
CA ALA A 36 5.37 6.11 1.74
C ALA A 36 4.21 7.11 1.72
N VAL A 37 4.43 8.31 1.17
CA VAL A 37 3.40 9.35 1.00
C VAL A 37 2.25 8.86 0.12
N ARG A 38 2.52 8.16 -0.99
CA ARG A 38 1.47 7.56 -1.82
C ARG A 38 0.65 6.54 -1.05
N ARG A 39 1.30 5.60 -0.36
CA ARG A 39 0.61 4.60 0.47
C ARG A 39 -0.20 5.23 1.59
N ALA A 40 0.33 6.27 2.23
CA ALA A 40 -0.38 6.99 3.28
C ALA A 40 -1.64 7.70 2.74
N LYS A 41 -1.55 8.33 1.56
CA LYS A 41 -2.70 8.92 0.88
C LYS A 41 -3.74 7.88 0.48
N GLU A 42 -3.32 6.76 -0.10
CA GLU A 42 -4.21 5.65 -0.45
C GLU A 42 -4.89 5.07 0.80
N ALA A 43 -4.14 4.84 1.88
CA ALA A 43 -4.69 4.36 3.14
C ALA A 43 -5.68 5.36 3.75
N ALA A 44 -5.41 6.66 3.69
CA ALA A 44 -6.32 7.70 4.15
C ALA A 44 -7.62 7.73 3.34
N LEU A 45 -7.53 7.62 2.00
CA LEU A 45 -8.71 7.52 1.13
C LEU A 45 -9.54 6.27 1.41
N ILE A 46 -8.88 5.11 1.58
CA ILE A 46 -9.56 3.85 1.92
C ILE A 46 -10.22 3.96 3.31
N ALA A 47 -9.54 4.55 4.30
CA ALA A 47 -10.08 4.76 5.63
C ALA A 47 -11.29 5.70 5.60
N GLN A 48 -11.23 6.79 4.82
CA GLN A 48 -12.35 7.69 4.62
C GLN A 48 -13.53 6.97 3.93
N ALA A 49 -13.29 6.26 2.84
CA ALA A 49 -14.33 5.51 2.15
C ALA A 49 -14.97 4.45 3.06
N ARG A 50 -14.18 3.77 3.90
CA ARG A 50 -14.70 2.84 4.92
C ARG A 50 -15.53 3.54 5.98
N ALA A 51 -15.14 4.75 6.40
CA ALA A 51 -15.92 5.52 7.37
C ALA A 51 -17.24 6.00 6.76
N GLU A 52 -17.24 6.44 5.49
CA GLU A 52 -18.45 6.79 4.75
C GLU A 52 -19.38 5.59 4.55
N LEU A 53 -18.83 4.42 4.20
CA LEU A 53 -19.59 3.16 4.11
C LEU A 53 -20.16 2.74 5.47
N ALA A 54 -19.37 2.84 6.55
CA ALA A 54 -19.87 2.55 7.89
C ALA A 54 -21.04 3.47 8.28
N ALA A 55 -21.03 4.73 7.82
CA ALA A 55 -22.13 5.67 8.05
C ALA A 55 -23.40 5.30 7.26
N THR A 56 -23.30 4.57 6.15
CA THR A 56 -24.46 4.03 5.43
C THR A 56 -24.98 2.71 6.03
N GLY A 57 -24.44 2.26 7.17
CA GLY A 57 -24.80 0.98 7.81
C GLY A 57 -24.06 -0.22 7.22
N TRP A 58 -23.15 -0.02 6.26
CA TRP A 58 -22.38 -1.11 5.67
C TRP A 58 -21.34 -1.63 6.65
N THR A 59 -21.27 -2.95 6.82
CA THR A 59 -20.27 -3.62 7.68
C THR A 59 -19.30 -4.47 6.85
N PRO A 60 -18.05 -4.70 7.31
CA PRO A 60 -17.09 -5.55 6.60
C PRO A 60 -17.60 -6.98 6.33
N ASP A 61 -18.53 -7.49 7.16
CA ASP A 61 -19.12 -8.81 6.99
C ASP A 61 -19.96 -8.91 5.70
N HIS A 62 -20.58 -7.79 5.25
CA HIS A 62 -21.32 -7.74 3.98
C HIS A 62 -20.44 -8.08 2.79
N GLU A 63 -19.19 -7.61 2.78
CA GLU A 63 -18.24 -7.92 1.71
C GLU A 63 -17.85 -9.40 1.73
N THR A 64 -17.63 -9.98 2.92
CA THR A 64 -17.25 -11.39 3.03
C THR A 64 -18.33 -12.33 2.52
N LEU A 65 -19.60 -12.03 2.83
CA LEU A 65 -20.75 -12.78 2.33
C LEU A 65 -20.89 -12.64 0.81
N TYR A 66 -20.72 -11.43 0.28
CA TYR A 66 -20.77 -11.18 -1.15
C TYR A 66 -19.67 -11.91 -1.94
N GLN A 67 -18.42 -11.90 -1.44
CA GLN A 67 -17.33 -12.64 -2.07
C GLN A 67 -17.55 -14.16 -1.99
N ALA A 68 -18.12 -14.66 -0.89
CA ALA A 68 -18.45 -16.07 -0.72
C ALA A 68 -19.57 -16.51 -1.67
N GLU A 69 -20.60 -15.68 -1.87
CA GLU A 69 -21.67 -15.87 -2.84
C GLU A 69 -21.10 -15.96 -4.27
N ILE A 70 -20.22 -15.02 -4.65
CA ILE A 70 -19.57 -15.03 -5.97
C ILE A 70 -18.72 -16.30 -6.14
N ALA A 71 -17.96 -16.70 -5.13
CA ALA A 71 -17.12 -17.88 -5.18
C ALA A 71 -17.95 -19.17 -5.33
N ALA A 72 -19.06 -19.28 -4.59
CA ALA A 72 -20.01 -20.39 -4.68
C ALA A 72 -20.67 -20.44 -6.06
N THR A 73 -21.12 -19.30 -6.58
CA THR A 73 -21.69 -19.17 -7.93
C THR A 73 -20.69 -19.57 -9.02
N LYS A 74 -19.44 -19.11 -8.91
CA LYS A 74 -18.36 -19.51 -9.83
C LYS A 74 -18.04 -20.99 -9.77
N ARG A 75 -18.23 -21.63 -8.61
CA ARG A 75 -18.05 -23.07 -8.42
C ARG A 75 -19.26 -23.90 -8.86
N GLY A 76 -20.39 -23.24 -9.20
CA GLY A 76 -21.65 -23.90 -9.54
C GLY A 76 -22.42 -24.42 -8.32
N ASP A 77 -22.02 -24.05 -7.10
CA ASP A 77 -22.70 -24.42 -5.86
C ASP A 77 -23.79 -23.37 -5.54
N LEU A 78 -24.96 -23.56 -6.16
CA LEU A 78 -26.08 -22.63 -6.07
C LEU A 78 -26.72 -22.61 -4.68
N LEU A 79 -26.64 -23.71 -3.92
CA LEU A 79 -27.20 -23.79 -2.57
C LEU A 79 -26.35 -22.99 -1.59
N ALA A 80 -25.02 -23.11 -1.68
CA ALA A 80 -24.13 -22.25 -0.92
C ALA A 80 -24.31 -20.76 -1.27
N ALA A 81 -24.48 -20.43 -2.56
CA ALA A 81 -24.74 -19.05 -2.98
C ALA A 81 -26.05 -18.50 -2.38
N ALA A 82 -27.14 -19.27 -2.41
CA ALA A 82 -28.42 -18.88 -1.82
C ALA A 82 -28.30 -18.63 -0.30
N ASN A 83 -27.59 -19.49 0.42
CA ASN A 83 -27.36 -19.33 1.86
C ASN A 83 -26.58 -18.04 2.19
N TYR A 84 -25.58 -17.67 1.38
CA TYR A 84 -24.84 -16.41 1.57
C TYR A 84 -25.71 -15.18 1.27
N ALA A 85 -26.61 -15.27 0.28
CA ALA A 85 -27.57 -14.21 -0.01
C ALA A 85 -28.56 -13.98 1.15
N GLU A 86 -29.13 -15.05 1.72
CA GLU A 86 -30.02 -14.94 2.89
C GLU A 86 -29.31 -14.35 4.12
N GLN A 87 -28.06 -14.76 4.38
CA GLN A 87 -27.26 -14.20 5.48
C GLN A 87 -27.00 -12.70 5.31
N ARG A 88 -26.85 -12.24 4.06
CA ARG A 88 -26.67 -10.83 3.74
C ARG A 88 -27.95 -10.03 3.98
N GLU A 89 -29.10 -10.51 3.53
CA GLU A 89 -30.38 -9.84 3.79
C GLU A 89 -30.67 -9.75 5.30
N ALA A 90 -30.34 -10.79 6.06
CA ALA A 90 -30.47 -10.78 7.51
C ALA A 90 -29.53 -9.76 8.20
N ALA A 91 -28.39 -9.45 7.59
CA ALA A 91 -27.45 -8.44 8.09
C ALA A 91 -27.86 -6.99 7.75
N ASP A 92 -28.60 -6.80 6.65
CA ASP A 92 -29.02 -5.48 6.13
C ASP A 92 -30.32 -4.97 6.79
N VAL A 93 -31.13 -5.87 7.37
CA VAL A 93 -32.44 -5.56 7.98
C VAL A 93 -32.35 -5.18 9.48
N ARG A 94 -31.17 -5.20 10.10
CA ARG A 94 -30.97 -4.98 11.55
C ARG A 94 -30.44 -3.59 11.88
#